data_AF-A0A3N1XNC9-F1
#
_entry.id   AF-A0A3N1XNC9-F1
#
_cell.length_a   1.000
_cell.length_b   1.000
_cell.length_c   1.000
_cell.angle_alpha   90.00
_cell.angle_beta   90.00
_cell.angle_gamma   90.00
#
_symmetry.space_group_name_H-M   'P 1'
#
loop_
_entity.id
_entity.type
_entity.pdbx_description
1 polymer ?
#
loop_
_entity_poly.entity_id
_entity_poly.type
_entity_poly.pdbx_seq_one_letter_code
_entity_poly.pdbx_strand_id
1 'polypeptide(L)'
;MKLDTLTKLNHKKKSFITPKHPLFFEHLEFKSTYSAGLFMQAGLGKIISPLNNFELERTILKGLGLSSKDAAGVIKKAKEGNRIIDDLITILDSPVKKYLFILDMMNVSMADDSISEEEHKSIRIFTQLLEIDRSEEKLLFEFITNSYLTDTDKCLKTYEKMMNKKMPVTMSELKFYIPEIEYVASIYGKVIMSNEVLRLVDNCKLLEPMIVPQGATLVIDNAKIEIYGNIQVDGGHLIIKDSILENNLNSYNTLIQVKNFSEVEIYNSNIDCRSFGSAINQENGNLIIENTIIRNTTNFSGIKFWGNQITIKDTIFKGCFSVNEGGALHIRNGRGMIKDCRFEDCEAKIGGAIYSTNEIMIIGCKFKFCKVTEYGSAIFYKGEVKSNISECDYYDCYPEGEELLQYIGDLSEKIITKEYTIKVPTILDIPIRVKELGIINILDCVVYMKQNIICEGLLNIKNSKIVALNNKSEYLFVLDRSRNCIIDHSKFDGNGETGLLWTRGTKTYVNKSIFLNSVKGRAIYDSYEPEIKHCIFSNCMNGALSTNAGKINNCSFINCRDKSGAGILIYGKRGEINSCQFIRCISEYSGGAIDQSGYHRITDCTFEECTPNNIN
;
A
#
# COMPACT_ATOMS: atom_id res chain seq x y z
N MET A 1 -27.39 4.84 54.33
CA MET A 1 -26.14 4.24 54.87
C MET A 1 -24.96 5.02 54.27
N LYS A 2 -24.01 5.53 55.07
CA LYS A 2 -22.78 6.13 54.49
C LYS A 2 -21.91 4.96 53.99
N LEU A 3 -21.78 4.81 52.66
CA LEU A 3 -20.83 3.85 52.07
C LEU A 3 -19.43 4.10 52.64
N ASP A 4 -18.74 3.02 53.01
CA ASP A 4 -17.35 3.10 53.44
C ASP A 4 -16.41 3.52 52.29
N THR A 5 -15.20 3.96 52.65
CA THR A 5 -14.23 4.51 51.70
C THR A 5 -13.74 3.46 50.70
N LEU A 6 -13.65 2.19 51.10
CA LEU A 6 -13.20 1.08 50.27
C LEU A 6 -14.25 0.72 49.21
N THR A 7 -15.54 0.67 49.60
CA THR A 7 -16.65 0.45 48.65
C THR A 7 -16.69 1.55 47.59
N LYS A 8 -16.51 2.81 47.98
CA LYS A 8 -16.49 3.95 47.02
C LYS A 8 -15.32 3.87 46.05
N LEU A 9 -14.15 3.47 46.52
CA LEU A 9 -12.96 3.26 45.69
C LEU A 9 -13.18 2.11 44.69
N ASN A 10 -13.75 0.99 45.14
CA ASN A 10 -14.08 -0.16 44.29
C ASN A 10 -15.11 0.21 43.22
N HIS A 11 -16.18 0.92 43.59
CA HIS A 11 -17.16 1.45 42.64
C HIS A 11 -16.50 2.34 41.58
N LYS A 12 -15.64 3.28 42.00
CA LYS A 12 -14.93 4.18 41.07
C LYS A 12 -14.01 3.42 40.12
N LYS A 13 -13.29 2.41 40.63
CA LYS A 13 -12.45 1.52 39.81
C LYS A 13 -13.30 0.79 38.77
N LYS A 14 -14.38 0.11 39.20
CA LYS A 14 -15.29 -0.63 38.32
C LYS A 14 -15.91 0.28 37.26
N SER A 15 -16.33 1.49 37.59
CA SER A 15 -16.85 2.47 36.62
C SER A 15 -15.81 2.88 35.56
N PHE A 16 -14.52 2.89 35.88
CA PHE A 16 -13.46 3.27 34.95
C PHE A 16 -13.16 2.15 33.94
N ILE A 17 -13.18 0.90 34.39
CA ILE A 17 -12.88 -0.28 33.57
C ILE A 17 -14.11 -0.90 32.89
N THR A 18 -15.31 -0.39 33.17
CA THR A 18 -16.57 -0.94 32.63
C THR A 18 -16.57 -0.83 31.11
N PRO A 19 -16.67 -1.96 30.37
CA PRO A 19 -16.87 -1.92 28.94
C PRO A 19 -18.27 -1.40 28.60
N LYS A 20 -18.48 -1.03 27.34
CA LYS A 20 -19.85 -0.76 26.86
C LYS A 20 -20.71 -2.02 27.02
N HIS A 21 -21.96 -1.85 27.40
CA HIS A 21 -22.90 -2.97 27.50
C HIS A 21 -23.12 -3.59 26.10
N PRO A 22 -23.34 -4.91 25.96
CA PRO A 22 -23.59 -5.53 24.65
C PRO A 22 -24.75 -4.91 23.85
N LEU A 23 -25.69 -4.25 24.54
CA LEU A 23 -26.84 -3.54 23.95
C LEU A 23 -26.60 -2.03 23.77
N PHE A 24 -25.35 -1.55 23.82
CA PHE A 24 -25.01 -0.13 23.72
C PHE A 24 -25.49 0.52 22.41
N PHE A 25 -25.37 -0.23 21.30
CA PHE A 25 -25.70 0.25 19.95
C PHE A 25 -27.20 0.20 19.63
N GLU A 26 -28.03 -0.32 20.53
CA GLU A 26 -29.47 -0.26 20.34
C GLU A 26 -29.97 1.19 20.37
N HIS A 27 -31.09 1.41 19.68
CA HIS A 27 -31.69 2.72 19.56
C HIS A 27 -32.21 3.25 20.90
N LEU A 28 -32.38 4.58 21.02
CA LEU A 28 -32.70 5.23 22.29
C LEU A 28 -33.97 4.68 22.97
N GLU A 29 -35.01 4.40 22.18
CA GLU A 29 -36.28 3.88 22.70
C GLU A 29 -36.12 2.49 23.33
N PHE A 30 -35.40 1.58 22.65
CA PHE A 30 -35.02 0.28 23.23
C PHE A 30 -34.32 0.47 24.57
N LYS A 31 -33.26 1.29 24.60
CA LYS A 31 -32.45 1.49 25.81
C LYS A 31 -33.29 2.09 26.94
N SER A 32 -34.23 2.99 26.63
CA SER A 32 -35.14 3.57 27.62
C SER A 32 -36.12 2.54 28.19
N THR A 33 -36.71 1.68 27.36
CA THR A 33 -37.64 0.62 27.81
C THR A 33 -36.91 -0.44 28.63
N TYR A 34 -35.76 -0.92 28.14
CA TYR A 34 -34.90 -1.87 28.85
C TYR A 34 -34.50 -1.37 30.24
N SER A 35 -34.03 -0.12 30.31
CA SER A 35 -33.64 0.52 31.58
C SER A 35 -34.81 0.71 32.55
N ALA A 36 -36.03 0.91 32.04
CA ALA A 36 -37.23 1.04 32.88
C ALA A 36 -37.56 -0.29 33.58
N GLY A 37 -37.40 -1.42 32.89
CA GLY A 37 -37.50 -2.75 33.48
C GLY A 37 -36.50 -2.99 34.60
N LEU A 38 -35.23 -2.64 34.37
CA LEU A 38 -34.19 -2.76 35.40
C LEU A 38 -34.46 -1.84 36.61
N PHE A 39 -34.98 -0.63 36.37
CA PHE A 39 -35.35 0.30 37.42
C PHE A 39 -36.52 -0.25 38.27
N MET A 40 -37.52 -0.86 37.64
CA MET A 40 -38.62 -1.55 38.34
C MET A 40 -38.10 -2.70 39.20
N GLN A 41 -37.18 -3.51 38.66
CA GLN A 41 -36.57 -4.61 39.40
C GLN A 41 -35.83 -4.12 40.65
N ALA A 42 -34.94 -3.13 40.51
CA ALA A 42 -34.20 -2.56 41.63
C ALA A 42 -35.11 -1.89 42.67
N GLY A 43 -36.35 -1.55 42.30
CA GLY A 43 -37.36 -0.95 43.19
C GLY A 43 -38.02 -1.94 44.15
N LEU A 44 -37.89 -3.24 43.90
CA LEU A 44 -38.40 -4.29 44.78
C LEU A 44 -37.50 -4.50 46.00
N GLY A 45 -36.21 -4.20 45.88
CA GLY A 45 -35.23 -4.28 46.96
C GLY A 45 -35.53 -3.30 48.09
N LYS A 46 -35.67 -3.82 49.33
CA LYS A 46 -35.92 -2.99 50.53
C LYS A 46 -34.65 -2.40 51.15
N ILE A 47 -33.48 -2.86 50.71
CA ILE A 47 -32.18 -2.51 51.31
C ILE A 47 -31.60 -1.24 50.66
N ILE A 48 -31.61 -1.17 49.32
CA ILE A 48 -31.02 -0.07 48.54
C ILE A 48 -32.11 0.49 47.62
N SER A 49 -32.41 1.78 47.75
CA SER A 49 -33.32 2.45 46.82
C SER A 49 -32.74 2.48 45.40
N PRO A 50 -33.53 2.38 44.32
CA PRO A 50 -33.05 2.41 42.94
C PRO A 50 -32.12 3.58 42.62
N LEU A 51 -32.40 4.77 43.17
CA LEU A 51 -31.61 5.98 42.95
C LEU A 51 -30.20 5.93 43.58
N ASN A 52 -29.95 4.98 44.47
CA ASN A 52 -28.66 4.76 45.12
C ASN A 52 -28.02 3.43 44.69
N ASN A 53 -28.61 2.73 43.71
CA ASN A 53 -28.11 1.46 43.22
C ASN A 53 -26.98 1.70 42.19
N PHE A 54 -25.75 1.39 42.60
CA PHE A 54 -24.57 1.62 41.79
C PHE A 54 -24.57 0.82 40.48
N GLU A 55 -24.96 -0.46 40.51
CA GLU A 55 -24.98 -1.31 39.31
C GLU A 55 -26.04 -0.83 38.32
N LEU A 56 -27.21 -0.41 38.80
CA LEU A 56 -28.24 0.20 37.97
C LEU A 56 -27.76 1.49 37.30
N GLU A 57 -27.16 2.41 38.07
CA GLU A 57 -26.60 3.66 37.55
C GLU A 57 -25.50 3.38 36.52
N ARG A 58 -24.60 2.42 36.82
CA ARG A 58 -23.51 1.99 35.94
C ARG A 58 -24.04 1.43 34.63
N THR A 59 -25.00 0.51 34.66
CA THR A 59 -25.60 -0.09 33.47
C THR A 59 -26.29 0.96 32.60
N ILE A 60 -27.07 1.88 33.19
CA ILE A 60 -27.81 2.92 32.44
C ILE A 60 -26.85 3.96 31.82
N LEU A 61 -25.99 4.57 32.64
CA LEU A 61 -25.20 5.73 32.21
C LEU A 61 -23.91 5.32 31.48
N LYS A 62 -23.20 4.29 31.95
CA LYS A 62 -21.91 3.86 31.39
C LYS A 62 -22.06 2.71 30.41
N GLY A 63 -22.88 1.71 30.76
CA GLY A 63 -23.11 0.54 29.92
C GLY A 63 -23.87 0.88 28.64
N LEU A 64 -25.08 1.43 28.77
CA LEU A 64 -25.99 1.76 27.66
C LEU A 64 -25.76 3.17 27.06
N GLY A 65 -24.97 4.01 27.74
CA GLY A 65 -24.61 5.34 27.28
C GLY A 65 -25.77 6.35 27.29
N LEU A 66 -26.75 6.19 28.18
CA LEU A 66 -27.84 7.15 28.34
C LEU A 66 -27.35 8.41 29.05
N SER A 67 -27.80 9.59 28.60
CA SER A 67 -27.49 10.83 29.30
C SER A 67 -28.26 10.92 30.61
N SER A 68 -27.84 11.79 31.53
CA SER A 68 -28.57 12.04 32.78
C SER A 68 -30.02 12.49 32.52
N LYS A 69 -30.29 13.15 31.39
CA LYS A 69 -31.64 13.55 30.98
C LYS A 69 -32.47 12.34 30.57
N ASP A 70 -31.88 11.41 29.82
CA ASP A 70 -32.55 10.18 29.38
C ASP A 70 -32.86 9.28 30.58
N ALA A 71 -31.93 9.17 31.54
CA ALA A 71 -32.13 8.44 32.79
C ALA A 71 -33.30 8.99 33.63
N ALA A 72 -33.52 10.30 33.64
CA ALA A 72 -34.71 10.88 34.28
C ALA A 72 -36.01 10.49 33.54
N GLY A 73 -35.95 10.31 32.22
CA GLY A 73 -37.05 9.77 31.41
C GLY A 73 -37.39 8.32 31.75
N VAL A 74 -36.37 7.49 31.99
CA VAL A 74 -36.52 6.09 32.43
C VAL A 74 -37.37 5.99 33.71
N ILE A 75 -37.14 6.86 34.69
CA ILE A 75 -37.91 6.88 35.96
C ILE A 75 -39.39 7.16 35.72
N LYS A 76 -39.71 8.06 34.77
CA LYS A 76 -41.11 8.35 34.41
C LYS A 76 -41.76 7.16 33.74
N LYS A 77 -41.05 6.55 32.79
CA LYS A 77 -41.50 5.38 32.03
C LYS A 77 -41.74 4.16 32.93
N ALA A 78 -40.86 3.93 33.91
CA ALA A 78 -41.01 2.86 34.90
C ALA A 78 -42.29 2.97 35.75
N LYS A 79 -42.90 4.16 35.87
CA LYS A 79 -44.18 4.34 36.60
C LYS A 79 -45.40 3.88 35.80
N GLU A 80 -45.25 3.56 34.52
CA GLU A 80 -46.35 3.12 33.65
C GLU A 80 -46.72 1.63 33.83
N GLY A 81 -46.01 0.91 34.71
CA GLY A 81 -46.41 -0.41 35.23
C GLY A 81 -46.52 -1.50 34.15
N ASN A 82 -47.70 -2.11 34.03
CA ASN A 82 -47.94 -3.28 33.16
C ASN A 82 -47.59 -3.04 31.68
N ARG A 83 -47.76 -1.81 31.18
CA ARG A 83 -47.45 -1.48 29.78
C ARG A 83 -45.97 -1.70 29.44
N ILE A 84 -45.09 -1.47 30.41
CA ILE A 84 -43.64 -1.66 30.23
C ILE A 84 -43.27 -3.15 30.16
N ILE A 85 -44.01 -4.03 30.82
CA ILE A 85 -43.74 -5.48 30.75
C ILE A 85 -44.02 -5.98 29.33
N ASP A 86 -45.14 -5.56 28.73
CA ASP A 86 -45.48 -5.92 27.35
C ASP A 86 -44.46 -5.34 26.34
N ASP A 87 -44.06 -4.08 26.54
CA ASP A 87 -43.02 -3.44 25.73
C ASP A 87 -41.66 -4.18 25.87
N LEU A 88 -41.30 -4.62 27.09
CA LEU A 88 -40.07 -5.38 27.34
C LEU A 88 -40.07 -6.72 26.59
N ILE A 89 -41.15 -7.49 26.69
CA ILE A 89 -41.27 -8.77 25.97
C ILE A 89 -41.13 -8.56 24.47
N THR A 90 -41.69 -7.46 23.95
CA THR A 90 -41.62 -7.11 22.52
C THR A 90 -40.19 -6.80 22.06
N ILE A 91 -39.41 -6.05 22.87
CA ILE A 91 -38.04 -5.68 22.48
C ILE A 91 -37.00 -6.78 22.74
N LEU A 92 -37.28 -7.74 23.64
CA LEU A 92 -36.41 -8.87 23.95
C LEU A 92 -36.59 -10.01 22.92
N ASP A 93 -36.43 -9.65 21.65
CA ASP A 93 -36.71 -10.45 20.46
C ASP A 93 -35.66 -11.52 20.13
N SER A 94 -34.53 -11.55 20.85
CA SER A 94 -33.45 -12.51 20.63
C SER A 94 -33.06 -13.26 21.91
N PRO A 95 -32.60 -14.53 21.82
CA PRO A 95 -32.16 -15.30 22.98
C PRO A 95 -31.08 -14.57 23.81
N VAL A 96 -30.11 -13.93 23.16
CA VAL A 96 -29.05 -13.16 23.85
C VAL A 96 -29.65 -12.00 24.65
N LYS A 97 -30.56 -11.21 24.06
CA LYS A 97 -31.22 -10.09 24.75
C LYS A 97 -31.97 -10.56 25.99
N LYS A 98 -32.70 -11.68 25.89
CA LYS A 98 -33.43 -12.28 27.01
C LYS A 98 -32.49 -12.64 28.16
N TYR A 99 -31.35 -13.26 27.86
CA TYR A 99 -30.37 -13.67 28.86
C TYR A 99 -29.68 -12.49 29.51
N LEU A 100 -29.30 -11.48 28.71
CA LEU A 100 -28.72 -10.24 29.21
C LEU A 100 -29.68 -9.51 30.16
N PHE A 101 -30.97 -9.46 29.84
CA PHE A 101 -31.96 -8.85 30.73
C PHE A 101 -32.02 -9.54 32.09
N ILE A 102 -31.99 -10.88 32.12
CA ILE A 102 -32.00 -11.64 33.37
C ILE A 102 -30.68 -11.46 34.15
N LEU A 103 -29.54 -11.46 33.47
CA LEU A 103 -28.24 -11.18 34.10
C LEU A 103 -28.20 -9.77 34.71
N ASP A 104 -28.70 -8.76 33.99
CA ASP A 104 -28.79 -7.40 34.51
C ASP A 104 -29.77 -7.31 35.68
N MET A 105 -30.95 -7.95 35.60
CA MET A 105 -31.89 -8.03 36.72
C MET A 105 -31.23 -8.63 37.97
N MET A 106 -30.49 -9.73 37.82
CA MET A 106 -29.73 -10.34 38.91
C MET A 106 -28.64 -9.39 39.42
N ASN A 107 -27.86 -8.78 38.53
CA ASN A 107 -26.75 -7.91 38.88
C ASN A 107 -27.19 -6.66 39.64
N VAL A 108 -28.31 -6.03 39.25
CA VAL A 108 -28.86 -4.88 39.99
C VAL A 108 -29.53 -5.27 41.30
N SER A 109 -29.96 -6.53 41.45
CA SER A 109 -30.59 -7.02 42.68
C SER A 109 -29.58 -7.54 43.71
N MET A 110 -28.30 -7.68 43.35
CA MET A 110 -27.29 -8.21 44.26
C MET A 110 -26.95 -7.21 45.38
N ALA A 111 -27.13 -7.63 46.63
CA ALA A 111 -26.68 -6.92 47.82
C ALA A 111 -26.25 -7.92 48.91
N ASP A 112 -25.10 -7.68 49.57
CA ASP A 112 -24.58 -8.53 50.65
C ASP A 112 -24.59 -10.04 50.32
N ASP A 113 -24.12 -10.41 49.11
CA ASP A 113 -24.05 -11.78 48.61
C ASP A 113 -25.41 -12.51 48.47
N SER A 114 -26.54 -11.78 48.46
CA SER A 114 -27.87 -12.37 48.23
C SER A 114 -28.81 -11.46 47.40
N ILE A 115 -29.90 -12.05 46.90
CA ILE A 115 -31.03 -11.34 46.28
C ILE A 115 -32.24 -11.50 47.21
N SER A 116 -33.04 -10.44 47.38
CA SER A 116 -34.23 -10.53 48.25
C SER A 116 -35.32 -11.45 47.67
N GLU A 117 -36.19 -11.97 48.53
CA GLU A 117 -37.30 -12.84 48.12
C GLU A 117 -38.25 -12.20 47.08
N GLU A 118 -38.50 -10.89 47.16
CA GLU A 118 -39.37 -10.19 46.19
C GLU A 118 -38.67 -10.03 44.83
N GLU A 119 -37.39 -9.71 44.83
CA GLU A 119 -36.57 -9.63 43.61
C GLU A 119 -36.41 -11.00 42.95
N HIS A 120 -36.19 -12.06 43.73
CA HIS A 120 -36.12 -13.43 43.23
C HIS A 120 -37.43 -13.89 42.60
N LYS A 121 -38.58 -13.56 43.21
CA LYS A 121 -39.90 -13.85 42.62
C LYS A 121 -40.08 -13.14 41.28
N SER A 122 -39.67 -11.87 41.18
CA SER A 122 -39.73 -11.10 39.93
C SER A 122 -38.84 -11.71 38.84
N ILE A 123 -37.57 -12.00 39.14
CA ILE A 123 -36.66 -12.69 38.21
C ILE A 123 -37.29 -14.00 37.72
N ARG A 124 -37.92 -14.76 38.63
CA ARG A 124 -38.54 -16.04 38.29
C ARG A 124 -39.76 -15.90 37.36
N ILE A 125 -40.52 -14.82 37.49
CA ILE A 125 -41.63 -14.51 36.58
C ILE A 125 -41.06 -14.17 35.19
N PHE A 126 -40.03 -13.34 35.12
CA PHE A 126 -39.40 -12.99 33.84
C PHE A 126 -38.71 -14.18 33.18
N THR A 127 -38.05 -15.09 33.91
CA THR A 127 -37.50 -16.30 33.29
C THR A 127 -38.59 -17.20 32.70
N GLN A 128 -39.77 -17.27 33.33
CA GLN A 128 -40.92 -17.98 32.77
C GLN A 128 -41.48 -17.28 31.52
N LEU A 129 -41.65 -15.95 31.56
CA LEU A 129 -42.17 -15.17 30.43
C LEU A 129 -41.24 -15.19 29.21
N LEU A 130 -39.93 -15.24 29.44
CA LEU A 130 -38.91 -15.26 28.40
C LEU A 130 -38.54 -16.69 27.95
N GLU A 131 -39.17 -17.70 28.54
CA GLU A 131 -38.96 -19.13 28.24
C GLU A 131 -37.53 -19.62 28.53
N ILE A 132 -36.91 -19.11 29.60
CA ILE A 132 -35.58 -19.53 30.07
C ILE A 132 -35.74 -20.68 31.08
N ASP A 133 -35.03 -21.78 30.86
CA ASP A 133 -35.21 -22.98 31.68
C ASP A 133 -34.57 -22.84 33.08
N ARG A 134 -35.03 -23.66 34.05
CA ARG A 134 -34.55 -23.64 35.45
C ARG A 134 -33.05 -23.83 35.59
N SER A 135 -32.44 -24.65 34.73
CA SER A 135 -31.01 -24.93 34.78
C SER A 135 -30.18 -23.82 34.14
N GLU A 136 -30.70 -23.12 33.12
CA GLU A 136 -30.10 -21.91 32.54
C GLU A 136 -30.12 -20.76 33.55
N GLU A 137 -31.28 -20.51 34.17
CA GLU A 137 -31.43 -19.52 35.24
C GLU A 137 -30.40 -19.74 36.36
N LYS A 138 -30.21 -21.00 36.77
CA LYS A 138 -29.24 -21.35 37.81
C LYS A 138 -27.80 -21.01 37.40
N LEU A 139 -27.43 -21.23 36.13
CA LEU A 139 -26.10 -20.89 35.61
C LEU A 139 -25.90 -19.37 35.51
N LEU A 140 -26.91 -18.63 35.06
CA LEU A 140 -26.87 -17.15 35.04
C LEU A 140 -26.69 -16.59 36.45
N PHE A 141 -27.42 -17.14 37.43
CA PHE A 141 -27.29 -16.75 38.83
C PHE A 141 -25.93 -17.11 39.42
N GLU A 142 -25.43 -18.32 39.15
CA GLU A 142 -24.09 -18.76 39.56
C GLU A 142 -23.01 -17.81 38.99
N PHE A 143 -23.14 -17.40 37.73
CA PHE A 143 -22.21 -16.47 37.10
C PHE A 143 -22.22 -15.09 37.76
N ILE A 144 -23.39 -14.49 37.97
CA ILE A 144 -23.52 -13.17 38.62
C ILE A 144 -23.02 -13.20 40.06
N THR A 145 -23.30 -14.28 40.80
CA THR A 145 -22.81 -14.43 42.18
C THR A 145 -21.28 -14.47 42.21
N ASN A 146 -20.66 -15.28 41.35
CA ASN A 146 -19.20 -15.36 41.25
C ASN A 146 -18.58 -14.03 40.76
N SER A 147 -19.27 -13.33 39.84
CA SER A 147 -18.87 -12.02 39.32
C SER A 147 -18.91 -10.95 40.41
N TYR A 148 -19.92 -10.96 41.27
CA TYR A 148 -20.04 -10.05 42.41
C TYR A 148 -18.91 -10.27 43.42
N LEU A 149 -18.52 -11.52 43.63
CA LEU A 149 -17.37 -11.92 44.45
C LEU A 149 -16.01 -11.72 43.76
N THR A 150 -15.98 -11.25 42.51
CA THR A 150 -14.76 -11.06 41.69
C THR A 150 -13.92 -12.34 41.51
N ASP A 151 -14.55 -13.52 41.54
CA ASP A 151 -13.89 -14.82 41.41
C ASP A 151 -13.82 -15.25 39.93
N THR A 152 -12.76 -14.84 39.24
CA THR A 152 -12.56 -15.10 37.80
C THR A 152 -12.53 -16.58 37.46
N ASP A 153 -11.90 -17.41 38.30
CA ASP A 153 -11.76 -18.86 38.06
C ASP A 153 -13.11 -19.56 38.11
N LYS A 154 -13.97 -19.19 39.08
CA LYS A 154 -15.33 -19.73 39.13
C LYS A 154 -16.19 -19.19 38.00
N CYS A 155 -16.08 -17.92 37.62
CA CYS A 155 -16.77 -17.38 36.44
C CYS A 155 -16.42 -18.16 35.16
N LEU A 156 -15.14 -18.47 34.94
CA LEU A 156 -14.71 -19.30 33.80
C LEU A 156 -15.32 -20.71 33.84
N LYS A 157 -15.29 -21.37 35.01
CA LYS A 157 -15.92 -22.69 35.18
C LYS A 157 -17.43 -22.67 34.96
N THR A 158 -18.12 -21.62 35.42
CA THR A 158 -19.56 -21.46 35.15
C THR A 158 -19.80 -21.23 33.66
N TYR A 159 -18.98 -20.42 33.00
CA TYR A 159 -19.05 -20.21 31.55
C TYR A 159 -18.85 -21.50 30.75
N GLU A 160 -17.91 -22.37 31.14
CA GLU A 160 -17.73 -23.69 30.51
C GLU A 160 -19.02 -24.53 30.58
N LYS A 161 -19.74 -24.51 31.72
CA LYS A 161 -21.04 -25.18 31.84
C LYS A 161 -22.09 -24.55 30.92
N MET A 162 -22.10 -23.22 30.79
CA MET A 162 -23.02 -22.50 29.88
C MET A 162 -22.76 -22.90 28.43
N MET A 163 -21.49 -22.99 28.02
CA MET A 163 -21.07 -23.44 26.69
C MET A 163 -21.49 -24.90 26.40
N ASN A 164 -21.30 -25.81 27.36
CA ASN A 164 -21.73 -27.21 27.22
C ASN A 164 -23.24 -27.36 27.03
N LYS A 165 -24.02 -26.42 27.59
CA LYS A 165 -25.47 -26.36 27.44
C LYS A 165 -25.91 -25.57 26.20
N LYS A 166 -24.96 -25.02 25.43
CA LYS A 166 -25.21 -24.20 24.22
C LYS A 166 -26.08 -22.97 24.51
N MET A 167 -25.88 -22.37 25.69
CA MET A 167 -26.50 -21.08 25.99
C MET A 167 -26.00 -20.03 24.98
N PRO A 168 -26.86 -19.07 24.58
CA PRO A 168 -26.55 -18.12 23.51
C PRO A 168 -25.51 -17.07 23.91
N VAL A 169 -25.18 -16.96 25.20
CA VAL A 169 -24.27 -15.92 25.71
C VAL A 169 -22.80 -16.28 25.59
N THR A 170 -21.97 -15.31 25.21
CA THR A 170 -20.51 -15.46 25.04
C THR A 170 -19.74 -14.72 26.13
N MET A 171 -18.46 -15.04 26.32
CA MET A 171 -17.63 -14.32 27.29
C MET A 171 -17.52 -12.81 26.97
N SER A 172 -17.62 -12.43 25.69
CA SER A 172 -17.67 -11.01 25.29
C SER A 172 -18.83 -10.26 25.92
N GLU A 173 -20.01 -10.89 25.98
CA GLU A 173 -21.18 -10.32 26.65
C GLU A 173 -21.03 -10.32 28.17
N LEU A 174 -20.45 -11.40 28.71
CA LEU A 174 -20.30 -11.61 30.14
C LEU A 174 -19.22 -10.71 30.79
N LYS A 175 -18.23 -10.25 30.02
CA LYS A 175 -17.21 -9.27 30.46
C LYS A 175 -17.79 -7.98 31.03
N PHE A 176 -19.02 -7.62 30.66
CA PHE A 176 -19.70 -6.46 31.26
C PHE A 176 -19.90 -6.59 32.78
N TYR A 177 -20.10 -7.81 33.25
CA TYR A 177 -20.30 -8.13 34.66
C TYR A 177 -18.97 -8.33 35.40
N ILE A 178 -17.97 -8.92 34.73
CA ILE A 178 -16.62 -9.17 35.25
C ILE A 178 -15.51 -8.61 34.33
N PRO A 179 -15.27 -7.28 34.32
CA PRO A 179 -14.30 -6.64 33.41
C PRO A 179 -12.85 -7.12 33.58
N GLU A 180 -12.50 -7.66 34.75
CA GLU A 180 -11.16 -8.15 35.08
C GLU A 180 -10.81 -9.50 34.41
N ILE A 181 -11.77 -10.17 33.77
CA ILE A 181 -11.55 -11.49 33.19
C ILE A 181 -10.70 -11.39 31.90
N GLU A 182 -9.53 -12.02 31.93
CA GLU A 182 -8.70 -12.18 30.74
C GLU A 182 -9.20 -13.40 29.94
N TYR A 183 -9.87 -13.13 28.83
CA TYR A 183 -10.36 -14.16 27.92
C TYR A 183 -10.16 -13.76 26.46
N VAL A 184 -9.58 -14.69 25.70
CA VAL A 184 -9.39 -14.58 24.25
C VAL A 184 -10.26 -15.65 23.58
N ALA A 185 -11.26 -15.21 22.83
CA ALA A 185 -12.16 -16.13 22.14
C ALA A 185 -11.44 -16.82 20.97
N SER A 186 -11.73 -18.11 20.73
CA SER A 186 -11.24 -18.83 19.56
C SER A 186 -12.38 -19.03 18.56
N ILE A 187 -12.20 -18.52 17.35
CA ILE A 187 -13.13 -18.68 16.23
C ILE A 187 -12.58 -19.77 15.31
N TYR A 188 -13.33 -20.85 15.18
CA TYR A 188 -13.13 -21.91 14.18
C TYR A 188 -13.96 -21.58 12.93
N GLY A 189 -13.63 -22.17 11.78
CA GLY A 189 -13.99 -21.67 10.46
C GLY A 189 -15.46 -21.23 10.35
N LYS A 190 -15.68 -19.99 9.90
CA LYS A 190 -17.00 -19.36 9.89
C LYS A 190 -17.31 -18.75 8.53
N VAL A 191 -18.44 -19.15 7.95
CA VAL A 191 -19.07 -18.47 6.81
C VAL A 191 -20.16 -17.56 7.38
N ILE A 192 -20.06 -16.26 7.15
CA ILE A 192 -21.09 -15.30 7.57
C ILE A 192 -22.31 -15.49 6.67
N MET A 193 -23.51 -15.49 7.23
CA MET A 193 -24.72 -15.64 6.43
C MET A 193 -24.93 -14.41 5.54
N SER A 194 -25.46 -14.59 4.32
CA SER A 194 -25.84 -13.45 3.48
C SER A 194 -26.87 -12.58 4.21
N ASN A 195 -26.70 -11.25 4.14
CA ASN A 195 -27.45 -10.23 4.87
C ASN A 195 -27.17 -10.16 6.39
N GLU A 196 -26.19 -10.91 6.90
CA GLU A 196 -25.73 -10.79 8.28
C GLU A 196 -24.58 -9.77 8.39
N VAL A 197 -24.57 -9.03 9.51
CA VAL A 197 -23.44 -8.21 9.93
C VAL A 197 -22.81 -8.86 11.16
N LEU A 198 -21.65 -9.49 10.98
CA LEU A 198 -20.86 -10.00 12.10
C LEU A 198 -19.94 -8.90 12.62
N ARG A 199 -19.99 -8.62 13.94
CA ARG A 199 -19.08 -7.68 14.58
C ARG A 199 -18.13 -8.39 15.55
N LEU A 200 -16.83 -8.14 15.41
CA LEU A 200 -15.79 -8.58 16.32
C LEU A 200 -15.25 -7.36 17.06
N VAL A 201 -15.50 -7.30 18.36
CA VAL A 201 -15.18 -6.13 19.22
C VAL A 201 -14.23 -6.45 20.38
N ASP A 202 -13.76 -7.69 20.44
CA ASP A 202 -12.96 -8.24 21.53
C ASP A 202 -11.72 -8.94 20.97
N ASN A 203 -10.75 -9.17 21.84
CA ASN A 203 -9.58 -9.96 21.48
C ASN A 203 -9.97 -11.40 21.13
N CYS A 204 -9.59 -11.85 19.94
CA CYS A 204 -9.88 -13.21 19.51
C CYS A 204 -8.78 -13.82 18.64
N LYS A 205 -8.77 -15.16 18.57
CA LYS A 205 -7.95 -15.95 17.67
C LYS A 205 -8.83 -16.48 16.55
N LEU A 206 -8.47 -16.18 15.31
CA LEU A 206 -9.10 -16.79 14.14
C LEU A 206 -8.27 -18.01 13.72
N LEU A 207 -8.72 -19.21 14.11
CA LEU A 207 -7.94 -20.44 13.94
C LEU A 207 -8.04 -21.04 12.53
N GLU A 208 -9.12 -20.74 11.82
CA GLU A 208 -9.44 -21.24 10.48
C GLU A 208 -10.00 -20.10 9.61
N PRO A 209 -10.13 -20.27 8.29
CA PRO A 209 -10.64 -19.22 7.42
C PRO A 209 -12.02 -18.67 7.83
N MET A 210 -12.17 -17.34 7.78
CA MET A 210 -13.46 -16.64 7.87
C MET A 210 -13.89 -16.17 6.49
N ILE A 211 -15.09 -16.54 6.05
CA ILE A 211 -15.62 -16.21 4.73
C ILE A 211 -16.73 -15.16 4.87
N VAL A 212 -16.58 -14.06 4.12
CA VAL A 212 -17.53 -12.94 4.01
C VAL A 212 -18.15 -12.97 2.61
N PRO A 213 -19.24 -13.71 2.38
CA PRO A 213 -19.83 -13.86 1.05
C PRO A 213 -20.63 -12.61 0.63
N GLN A 214 -21.18 -12.65 -0.58
CA GLN A 214 -22.06 -11.61 -1.09
C GLN A 214 -23.23 -11.30 -0.15
N GLY A 215 -23.42 -10.00 0.12
CA GLY A 215 -24.45 -9.47 1.02
C GLY A 215 -24.11 -9.58 2.50
N ALA A 216 -22.99 -10.21 2.88
CA ALA A 216 -22.53 -10.25 4.27
C ALA A 216 -21.58 -9.08 4.57
N THR A 217 -21.52 -8.68 5.85
CA THR A 217 -20.56 -7.69 6.34
C THR A 217 -19.80 -8.23 7.55
N LEU A 218 -18.47 -8.10 7.53
CA LEU A 218 -17.62 -8.30 8.71
C LEU A 218 -17.12 -6.94 9.19
N VAL A 219 -17.38 -6.62 10.46
CA VAL A 219 -16.84 -5.44 11.13
C VAL A 219 -15.90 -5.88 12.23
N ILE A 220 -14.65 -5.44 12.19
CA ILE A 220 -13.66 -5.60 13.24
C ILE A 220 -13.41 -4.20 13.83
N ASP A 221 -13.75 -4.01 15.10
CA ASP A 221 -13.80 -2.68 15.71
C ASP A 221 -13.24 -2.71 17.14
N ASN A 222 -12.20 -1.92 17.42
CA ASN A 222 -11.48 -1.93 18.71
C ASN A 222 -10.98 -3.32 19.16
N ALA A 223 -10.63 -4.21 18.23
CA ALA A 223 -10.26 -5.58 18.53
C ALA A 223 -8.79 -5.89 18.20
N LYS A 224 -8.17 -6.79 18.98
CA LYS A 224 -6.92 -7.47 18.59
C LYS A 224 -7.22 -8.88 18.09
N ILE A 225 -6.93 -9.16 16.82
CA ILE A 225 -7.15 -10.46 16.21
C ILE A 225 -5.82 -11.13 15.85
N GLU A 226 -5.56 -12.28 16.46
CA GLU A 226 -4.49 -13.19 16.06
C GLU A 226 -5.02 -14.16 15.00
N ILE A 227 -4.49 -14.11 13.78
CA ILE A 227 -5.06 -14.83 12.63
C ILE A 227 -4.14 -15.99 12.24
N TYR A 228 -4.60 -17.23 12.47
CA TYR A 228 -3.94 -18.47 12.03
C TYR A 228 -4.55 -19.04 10.75
N GLY A 229 -5.82 -18.70 10.46
CA GLY A 229 -6.47 -18.88 9.16
C GLY A 229 -6.27 -17.67 8.26
N ASN A 230 -7.28 -17.28 7.48
CA ASN A 230 -7.29 -16.02 6.74
C ASN A 230 -8.70 -15.42 6.69
N ILE A 231 -8.82 -14.17 6.26
CA ILE A 231 -10.11 -13.54 5.97
C ILE A 231 -10.32 -13.59 4.46
N GLN A 232 -11.42 -14.21 4.03
CA GLN A 232 -11.80 -14.34 2.61
C GLN A 232 -13.06 -13.52 2.35
N VAL A 233 -12.92 -12.41 1.65
CA VAL A 233 -14.04 -11.54 1.27
C VAL A 233 -14.42 -11.87 -0.17
N ASP A 234 -15.62 -12.39 -0.37
CA ASP A 234 -16.08 -12.92 -1.65
C ASP A 234 -17.45 -12.33 -2.04
N GLY A 235 -17.43 -11.09 -2.52
CA GLY A 235 -18.62 -10.29 -2.83
C GLY A 235 -19.18 -9.49 -1.66
N GLY A 236 -18.56 -9.59 -0.48
CA GLY A 236 -19.02 -8.97 0.77
C GLY A 236 -18.35 -7.63 1.09
N HIS A 237 -18.59 -7.14 2.31
CA HIS A 237 -18.00 -5.90 2.85
C HIS A 237 -17.17 -6.20 4.09
N LEU A 238 -15.91 -5.76 4.10
CA LEU A 238 -15.03 -5.82 5.25
C LEU A 238 -14.72 -4.41 5.77
N ILE A 239 -14.96 -4.20 7.06
CA ILE A 239 -14.65 -2.95 7.75
C ILE A 239 -13.73 -3.26 8.93
N ILE A 240 -12.56 -2.62 9.00
CA ILE A 240 -11.61 -2.72 10.10
C ILE A 240 -11.36 -1.32 10.67
N LYS A 241 -11.62 -1.13 11.97
CA LYS A 241 -11.53 0.18 12.64
C LYS A 241 -10.82 0.04 13.98
N ASP A 242 -9.86 0.94 14.24
CA ASP A 242 -9.19 1.06 15.53
C ASP A 242 -8.67 -0.28 16.08
N SER A 243 -8.19 -1.16 15.19
CA SER A 243 -7.95 -2.58 15.48
C SER A 243 -6.53 -3.02 15.13
N ILE A 244 -6.12 -4.15 15.71
CA ILE A 244 -4.81 -4.78 15.49
C ILE A 244 -5.03 -6.17 14.91
N LEU A 245 -4.47 -6.44 13.73
CA LEU A 245 -4.44 -7.76 13.12
C LEU A 245 -2.99 -8.29 13.13
N GLU A 246 -2.78 -9.45 13.73
CA GLU A 246 -1.49 -10.14 13.77
C GLU A 246 -1.55 -11.44 12.98
N ASN A 247 -0.72 -11.54 11.94
CA ASN A 247 -0.63 -12.74 11.11
C ASN A 247 0.18 -13.85 11.81
N ASN A 248 -0.47 -14.98 12.06
CA ASN A 248 0.10 -16.22 12.59
C ASN A 248 -0.16 -17.42 11.66
N LEU A 249 -0.42 -17.19 10.37
CA LEU A 249 -0.62 -18.22 9.34
C LEU A 249 0.54 -19.22 9.22
N ASN A 250 1.75 -18.82 9.63
CA ASN A 250 3.00 -19.57 9.43
C ASN A 250 3.18 -20.08 7.98
N SER A 251 2.65 -19.34 7.01
CA SER A 251 2.72 -19.63 5.58
C SER A 251 2.85 -18.34 4.79
N TYR A 252 3.19 -18.43 3.50
CA TYR A 252 3.27 -17.26 2.62
C TYR A 252 1.92 -16.84 2.04
N ASN A 253 0.81 -17.34 2.61
CA ASN A 253 -0.53 -16.99 2.19
C ASN A 253 -0.86 -15.53 2.56
N THR A 254 -1.81 -14.96 1.84
CA THR A 254 -2.32 -13.62 2.12
C THR A 254 -3.26 -13.63 3.32
N LEU A 255 -3.09 -12.65 4.21
CA LEU A 255 -3.91 -12.48 5.41
C LEU A 255 -5.38 -12.18 5.08
N ILE A 256 -5.61 -11.25 4.14
CA ILE A 256 -6.94 -10.86 3.65
C ILE A 256 -6.99 -11.10 2.13
N GLN A 257 -7.72 -12.13 1.72
CA GLN A 257 -7.96 -12.44 0.32
C GLN A 257 -9.32 -11.89 -0.11
N VAL A 258 -9.34 -11.06 -1.14
CA VAL A 258 -10.54 -10.36 -1.61
C VAL A 258 -10.81 -10.73 -3.07
N LYS A 259 -11.98 -11.32 -3.31
CA LYS A 259 -12.45 -11.82 -4.59
C LYS A 259 -13.81 -11.23 -4.91
N ASN A 260 -14.20 -11.32 -6.19
CA ASN A 260 -15.42 -10.72 -6.70
C ASN A 260 -15.54 -9.23 -6.33
N PHE A 261 -16.63 -8.56 -6.73
CA PHE A 261 -16.79 -7.17 -6.36
C PHE A 261 -17.04 -7.05 -4.85
N SER A 262 -16.01 -6.65 -4.10
CA SER A 262 -16.03 -6.54 -2.64
C SER A 262 -15.59 -5.16 -2.19
N GLU A 263 -16.14 -4.69 -1.08
CA GLU A 263 -15.77 -3.42 -0.46
C GLU A 263 -14.86 -3.71 0.74
N VAL A 264 -13.73 -3.02 0.83
CA VAL A 264 -12.81 -3.14 1.98
C VAL A 264 -12.42 -1.77 2.48
N GLU A 265 -12.66 -1.52 3.76
CA GLU A 265 -12.35 -0.27 4.42
C GLU A 265 -11.55 -0.50 5.71
N ILE A 266 -10.41 0.18 5.85
CA ILE A 266 -9.50 0.02 6.98
C ILE A 266 -9.13 1.40 7.52
N TYR A 267 -9.41 1.66 8.78
CA TYR A 267 -9.17 2.94 9.44
C TYR A 267 -8.42 2.74 10.75
N ASN A 268 -7.45 3.62 11.03
CA ASN A 268 -6.78 3.74 12.34
C ASN A 268 -6.24 2.40 12.88
N SER A 269 -5.77 1.51 12.01
CA SER A 269 -5.49 0.13 12.38
C SER A 269 -4.01 -0.24 12.22
N ASN A 270 -3.61 -1.38 12.78
CA ASN A 270 -2.26 -1.94 12.63
C ASN A 270 -2.35 -3.38 12.11
N ILE A 271 -1.75 -3.63 10.96
CA ILE A 271 -1.67 -4.96 10.36
C ILE A 271 -0.21 -5.39 10.36
N ASP A 272 0.13 -6.34 11.23
CA ASP A 272 1.45 -6.94 11.32
C ASP A 272 1.44 -8.31 10.64
N CYS A 273 2.09 -8.41 9.48
CA CYS A 273 2.20 -9.66 8.76
C CYS A 273 3.31 -10.57 9.32
N ARG A 274 4.10 -10.12 10.31
CA ARG A 274 5.14 -10.92 11.01
C ARG A 274 6.11 -11.66 10.07
N SER A 275 6.42 -11.04 8.95
CA SER A 275 7.25 -11.59 7.86
C SER A 275 6.64 -12.84 7.23
N PHE A 276 5.32 -12.90 7.12
CA PHE A 276 4.56 -13.93 6.42
C PHE A 276 3.65 -13.30 5.35
N GLY A 277 3.84 -13.75 4.10
CA GLY A 277 2.96 -13.43 2.98
C GLY A 277 2.70 -11.93 2.79
N SER A 278 1.49 -11.62 2.32
CA SER A 278 1.00 -10.25 2.11
C SER A 278 -0.18 -9.93 3.02
N ALA A 279 -0.45 -8.64 3.24
CA ALA A 279 -1.59 -8.19 4.02
C ALA A 279 -2.89 -8.37 3.24
N ILE A 280 -2.94 -7.86 2.00
CA ILE A 280 -4.16 -7.83 1.19
C ILE A 280 -3.85 -8.24 -0.25
N ASN A 281 -4.68 -9.12 -0.80
CA ASN A 281 -4.72 -9.44 -2.22
C ASN A 281 -6.14 -9.23 -2.71
N GLN A 282 -6.36 -8.15 -3.45
CA GLN A 282 -7.68 -7.74 -3.90
C GLN A 282 -7.80 -7.76 -5.42
N GLU A 283 -8.60 -8.71 -5.89
CA GLU A 283 -8.75 -9.02 -7.31
C GLU A 283 -9.83 -8.16 -7.99
N ASN A 284 -10.80 -7.65 -7.23
CA ASN A 284 -11.89 -6.80 -7.73
C ASN A 284 -12.49 -5.96 -6.57
N GLY A 285 -13.34 -4.97 -6.89
CA GLY A 285 -14.00 -4.10 -5.92
C GLY A 285 -13.22 -2.84 -5.55
N ASN A 286 -13.50 -2.24 -4.39
CA ASN A 286 -12.84 -1.01 -3.94
C ASN A 286 -12.10 -1.20 -2.61
N LEU A 287 -11.05 -0.41 -2.42
CA LEU A 287 -10.19 -0.44 -1.24
C LEU A 287 -9.99 0.97 -0.70
N ILE A 288 -10.31 1.18 0.58
CA ILE A 288 -10.02 2.40 1.32
C ILE A 288 -9.16 2.04 2.53
N ILE A 289 -8.02 2.70 2.67
CA ILE A 289 -7.14 2.58 3.83
C ILE A 289 -6.73 3.98 4.30
N GLU A 290 -7.02 4.32 5.54
CA GLU A 290 -6.64 5.60 6.13
C GLU A 290 -6.01 5.42 7.51
N ASN A 291 -5.00 6.23 7.84
CA ASN A 291 -4.37 6.28 9.16
C ASN A 291 -3.92 4.91 9.70
N THR A 292 -3.43 4.05 8.82
CA THR A 292 -3.14 2.64 9.13
C THR A 292 -1.65 2.35 9.02
N ILE A 293 -1.16 1.35 9.77
CA ILE A 293 0.20 0.82 9.64
C ILE A 293 0.11 -0.60 9.09
N ILE A 294 0.82 -0.87 7.99
CA ILE A 294 0.98 -2.20 7.41
C ILE A 294 2.47 -2.53 7.40
N ARG A 295 2.86 -3.66 8.00
CA ARG A 295 4.28 -3.94 8.20
C ARG A 295 4.65 -5.40 8.14
N ASN A 296 5.95 -5.64 7.91
CA ASN A 296 6.60 -6.95 7.95
C ASN A 296 5.96 -7.93 6.97
N THR A 297 5.89 -7.59 5.69
CA THR A 297 5.38 -8.47 4.63
C THR A 297 6.53 -9.11 3.87
N THR A 298 6.35 -10.32 3.33
CA THR A 298 7.41 -11.02 2.60
C THR A 298 6.89 -11.80 1.40
N ASN A 299 7.78 -12.10 0.45
CA ASN A 299 7.55 -12.77 -0.84
C ASN A 299 6.60 -12.06 -1.81
N PHE A 300 5.65 -11.28 -1.30
CA PHE A 300 4.64 -10.60 -2.06
C PHE A 300 4.48 -9.17 -1.56
N SER A 301 4.08 -8.27 -2.46
CA SER A 301 3.68 -6.91 -2.15
C SER A 301 2.75 -6.89 -0.94
N GLY A 302 2.96 -5.96 -0.01
CA GLY A 302 2.10 -5.83 1.16
C GLY A 302 0.62 -5.74 0.79
N ILE A 303 0.31 -5.00 -0.27
CA ILE A 303 -1.00 -5.00 -0.94
C ILE A 303 -0.82 -5.27 -2.43
N LYS A 304 -1.57 -6.25 -2.95
CA LYS A 304 -1.82 -6.44 -4.38
C LYS A 304 -3.23 -5.98 -4.70
N PHE A 305 -3.37 -5.12 -5.70
CA PHE A 305 -4.65 -4.54 -6.07
C PHE A 305 -4.89 -4.57 -7.59
N TRP A 306 -5.99 -5.22 -7.98
CA TRP A 306 -6.51 -5.32 -9.35
C TRP A 306 -7.98 -4.85 -9.45
N GLY A 307 -8.49 -4.20 -8.41
CA GLY A 307 -9.86 -3.71 -8.34
C GLY A 307 -10.13 -2.42 -9.13
N ASN A 308 -11.23 -1.77 -8.79
CA ASN A 308 -11.78 -0.63 -9.52
C ASN A 308 -11.30 0.71 -8.94
N GLN A 309 -11.41 0.90 -7.62
CA GLN A 309 -11.00 2.13 -6.95
C GLN A 309 -10.13 1.85 -5.72
N ILE A 310 -9.06 2.63 -5.57
CA ILE A 310 -8.15 2.54 -4.43
C ILE A 310 -7.87 3.92 -3.84
N THR A 311 -8.06 4.05 -2.53
CA THR A 311 -7.68 5.25 -1.78
C THR A 311 -6.86 4.84 -0.59
N ILE A 312 -5.61 5.29 -0.54
CA ILE A 312 -4.72 5.09 0.61
C ILE A 312 -4.26 6.46 1.09
N LYS A 313 -4.57 6.81 2.34
CA LYS A 313 -4.16 8.09 2.94
C LYS A 313 -3.49 7.91 4.28
N ASP A 314 -2.51 8.77 4.60
CA ASP A 314 -1.91 8.87 5.93
C ASP A 314 -1.45 7.50 6.48
N THR A 315 -0.99 6.61 5.59
CA THR A 315 -0.71 5.21 5.91
C THR A 315 0.79 4.95 5.85
N ILE A 316 1.27 4.11 6.76
CA ILE A 316 2.69 3.74 6.86
C ILE A 316 2.86 2.28 6.40
N PHE A 317 3.72 2.08 5.42
CA PHE A 317 4.23 0.77 5.01
C PHE A 317 5.66 0.61 5.50
N LYS A 318 5.94 -0.47 6.23
CA LYS A 318 7.27 -0.68 6.83
C LYS A 318 7.78 -2.11 6.71
N GLY A 319 9.00 -2.29 6.21
CA GLY A 319 9.62 -3.61 6.12
C GLY A 319 8.83 -4.52 5.18
N CYS A 320 8.46 -4.01 4.01
CA CYS A 320 7.67 -4.71 3.02
C CYS A 320 8.55 -5.23 1.90
N PHE A 321 8.61 -6.55 1.73
CA PHE A 321 9.46 -7.20 0.73
C PHE A 321 8.65 -7.99 -0.32
N SER A 322 8.93 -7.74 -1.60
CA SER A 322 8.36 -8.48 -2.74
C SER A 322 9.49 -9.02 -3.63
N VAL A 323 9.41 -10.29 -4.04
CA VAL A 323 10.40 -10.82 -5.01
C VAL A 323 10.18 -10.34 -6.45
N ASN A 324 9.08 -9.62 -6.69
CA ASN A 324 8.69 -9.11 -8.00
C ASN A 324 8.48 -7.58 -7.93
N GLU A 325 7.23 -7.13 -8.06
CA GLU A 325 6.89 -5.72 -8.23
C GLU A 325 6.34 -5.17 -6.91
N GLY A 326 6.66 -3.90 -6.60
CA GLY A 326 6.00 -3.14 -5.54
C GLY A 326 6.14 -3.76 -4.15
N GLY A 327 7.19 -3.43 -3.40
CA GLY A 327 7.45 -4.05 -2.09
C GLY A 327 6.26 -3.86 -1.15
N ALA A 328 5.74 -2.64 -1.07
CA ALA A 328 4.54 -2.31 -0.31
C ALA A 328 3.26 -2.43 -1.14
N LEU A 329 3.24 -1.82 -2.34
CA LEU A 329 2.04 -1.70 -3.16
C LEU A 329 2.31 -2.17 -4.58
N HIS A 330 1.50 -3.10 -5.07
CA HIS A 330 1.44 -3.48 -6.47
C HIS A 330 0.01 -3.30 -7.01
N ILE A 331 -0.16 -2.24 -7.78
CA ILE A 331 -1.44 -1.84 -8.38
C ILE A 331 -1.35 -2.05 -9.89
N ARG A 332 -2.17 -2.93 -10.47
CA ARG A 332 -2.22 -3.14 -11.94
C ARG A 332 -3.42 -2.49 -12.60
N ASN A 333 -4.54 -2.39 -11.88
CA ASN A 333 -5.80 -1.89 -12.41
C ASN A 333 -6.45 -0.92 -11.42
N GLY A 334 -7.47 -0.23 -11.92
CA GLY A 334 -8.27 0.72 -11.17
C GLY A 334 -7.71 2.12 -11.21
N ARG A 335 -8.42 3.01 -10.53
CA ARG A 335 -8.10 4.44 -10.42
C ARG A 335 -8.11 4.87 -8.97
N GLY A 336 -7.37 5.93 -8.65
CA GLY A 336 -7.46 6.51 -7.31
C GLY A 336 -6.19 7.21 -6.86
N MET A 337 -5.95 7.22 -5.56
CA MET A 337 -4.87 7.99 -4.97
C MET A 337 -4.16 7.29 -3.82
N ILE A 338 -2.86 7.56 -3.73
CA ILE A 338 -2.00 7.28 -2.59
C ILE A 338 -1.50 8.64 -2.12
N LYS A 339 -1.91 9.05 -0.92
CA LYS A 339 -1.70 10.43 -0.45
C LYS A 339 -1.10 10.45 0.95
N ASP A 340 -0.11 11.32 1.18
CA ASP A 340 0.47 11.59 2.50
C ASP A 340 0.95 10.31 3.22
N CYS A 341 1.37 9.31 2.44
CA CYS A 341 1.81 8.01 2.93
C CYS A 341 3.33 7.96 3.17
N ARG A 342 3.77 7.03 4.02
CA ARG A 342 5.19 6.79 4.30
C ARG A 342 5.57 5.36 3.97
N PHE A 343 6.66 5.19 3.24
CA PHE A 343 7.23 3.90 2.85
C PHE A 343 8.64 3.80 3.42
N GLU A 344 8.85 2.86 4.34
CA GLU A 344 10.10 2.68 5.06
C GLU A 344 10.65 1.27 4.84
N ASP A 345 11.91 1.16 4.40
CA ASP A 345 12.60 -0.12 4.24
C ASP A 345 11.78 -1.11 3.38
N CYS A 346 11.30 -0.62 2.24
CA CYS A 346 10.53 -1.40 1.28
C CYS A 346 11.44 -1.85 0.14
N GLU A 347 11.38 -3.13 -0.21
CA GLU A 347 12.27 -3.74 -1.20
C GLU A 347 11.49 -4.55 -2.22
N ALA A 348 11.86 -4.41 -3.49
CA ALA A 348 11.30 -5.17 -4.58
C ALA A 348 12.32 -5.43 -5.70
N LYS A 349 11.98 -6.25 -6.67
CA LYS A 349 12.74 -6.32 -7.92
C LYS A 349 12.55 -5.04 -8.74
N ILE A 350 11.31 -4.56 -8.80
CA ILE A 350 10.90 -3.36 -9.54
C ILE A 350 9.94 -2.54 -8.68
N GLY A 351 10.18 -1.24 -8.54
CA GLY A 351 9.34 -0.36 -7.72
C GLY A 351 9.46 -0.70 -6.24
N GLY A 352 10.57 -0.30 -5.60
CA GLY A 352 10.94 -0.79 -4.26
C GLY A 352 9.82 -0.67 -3.23
N ALA A 353 9.08 0.43 -3.25
CA ALA A 353 7.84 0.57 -2.49
C ALA A 353 6.59 0.36 -3.35
N ILE A 354 6.50 1.04 -4.50
CA ILE A 354 5.29 1.10 -5.30
C ILE A 354 5.56 0.67 -6.73
N TYR A 355 4.74 -0.25 -7.22
CA TYR A 355 4.49 -0.47 -8.64
C TYR A 355 3.05 -0.05 -8.95
N SER A 356 2.87 0.84 -9.93
CA SER A 356 1.56 1.38 -10.27
C SER A 356 1.39 1.73 -11.76
N THR A 357 0.15 2.00 -12.17
CA THR A 357 -0.23 2.36 -13.54
C THR A 357 -0.70 3.82 -13.64
N ASN A 358 -0.85 4.30 -14.88
CA ASN A 358 -1.15 5.69 -15.26
C ASN A 358 -2.44 6.31 -14.66
N GLU A 359 -3.32 5.51 -14.05
CA GLU A 359 -4.60 5.96 -13.46
C GLU A 359 -4.51 6.22 -11.94
N ILE A 360 -3.33 6.02 -11.35
CA ILE A 360 -3.10 6.24 -9.92
C ILE A 360 -2.33 7.54 -9.69
N MET A 361 -2.84 8.36 -8.78
CA MET A 361 -2.14 9.55 -8.28
C MET A 361 -1.31 9.21 -7.03
N ILE A 362 -0.10 9.74 -6.92
CA ILE A 362 0.80 9.57 -5.78
C ILE A 362 1.25 10.95 -5.32
N ILE A 363 0.78 11.40 -4.15
CA ILE A 363 0.89 12.81 -3.72
C ILE A 363 1.39 12.87 -2.28
N GLY A 364 2.33 13.77 -1.98
CA GLY A 364 2.73 14.04 -0.59
C GLY A 364 3.45 12.89 0.12
N CYS A 365 3.91 11.88 -0.64
CA CYS A 365 4.42 10.63 -0.07
C CYS A 365 5.92 10.72 0.27
N LYS A 366 6.35 10.01 1.31
CA LYS A 366 7.75 9.95 1.73
C LYS A 366 8.31 8.55 1.63
N PHE A 367 9.45 8.41 0.97
CA PHE A 367 10.13 7.13 0.75
C PHE A 367 11.48 7.16 1.44
N LYS A 368 11.76 6.15 2.26
CA LYS A 368 13.00 6.06 3.03
C LYS A 368 13.57 4.66 2.99
N PHE A 369 14.83 4.54 2.61
CA PHE A 369 15.53 3.25 2.50
C PHE A 369 14.84 2.25 1.57
N CYS A 370 14.18 2.72 0.52
CA CYS A 370 13.58 1.84 -0.48
C CYS A 370 14.65 1.33 -1.46
N LYS A 371 14.58 0.05 -1.82
CA LYS A 371 15.62 -0.63 -2.60
C LYS A 371 15.04 -1.45 -3.74
N VAL A 372 15.79 -1.50 -4.83
CA VAL A 372 15.50 -2.40 -5.95
C VAL A 372 16.73 -3.12 -6.47
N THR A 373 16.48 -4.27 -7.10
CA THR A 373 17.51 -5.00 -7.85
C THR A 373 17.55 -4.64 -9.33
N GLU A 374 16.47 -4.09 -9.89
CA GLU A 374 16.43 -3.64 -11.29
C GLU A 374 16.10 -2.14 -11.43
N TYR A 375 14.84 -1.71 -11.23
CA TYR A 375 14.40 -0.36 -11.63
C TYR A 375 13.40 0.28 -10.66
N GLY A 376 13.47 1.61 -10.51
CA GLY A 376 12.54 2.41 -9.72
C GLY A 376 12.70 2.18 -8.23
N SER A 377 13.71 2.80 -7.61
CA SER A 377 14.10 2.48 -6.22
C SER A 377 12.99 2.72 -5.20
N ALA A 378 12.10 3.68 -5.44
CA ALA A 378 10.88 3.86 -4.68
C ALA A 378 9.62 3.54 -5.51
N ILE A 379 9.47 4.18 -6.66
CA ILE A 379 8.27 4.10 -7.50
C ILE A 379 8.65 3.65 -8.91
N PHE A 380 7.97 2.60 -9.37
CA PHE A 380 7.90 2.25 -10.78
C PHE A 380 6.49 2.56 -11.30
N TYR A 381 6.41 3.45 -12.28
CA TYR A 381 5.15 3.98 -12.79
C TYR A 381 4.95 3.66 -14.27
N LYS A 382 3.95 2.82 -14.56
CA LYS A 382 3.57 2.42 -15.91
C LYS A 382 2.65 3.47 -16.54
N GLY A 383 3.24 4.53 -17.09
CA GLY A 383 2.51 5.68 -17.62
C GLY A 383 3.37 6.93 -17.69
N GLU A 384 2.83 8.00 -18.29
CA GLU A 384 3.52 9.30 -18.25
C GLU A 384 3.43 9.95 -16.88
N VAL A 385 4.59 10.36 -16.35
CA VAL A 385 4.67 11.15 -15.12
C VAL A 385 4.44 12.62 -15.46
N LYS A 386 3.39 13.19 -14.88
CA LYS A 386 2.93 14.59 -14.98
C LYS A 386 2.58 15.08 -13.58
N SER A 387 1.41 15.70 -13.41
CA SER A 387 0.90 16.16 -12.10
C SER A 387 0.31 15.03 -11.24
N ASN A 388 0.15 13.83 -11.80
CA ASN A 388 -0.30 12.63 -11.10
C ASN A 388 0.69 12.16 -10.03
N ILE A 389 1.98 12.48 -10.16
CA ILE A 389 2.98 12.25 -9.11
C ILE A 389 3.58 13.58 -8.72
N SER A 390 3.40 13.99 -7.47
CA SER A 390 3.83 15.30 -6.99
C SER A 390 4.13 15.29 -5.50
N GLU A 391 4.93 16.25 -5.06
CA GLU A 391 5.21 16.49 -3.63
C GLU A 391 5.74 15.24 -2.91
N CYS A 392 6.50 14.40 -3.61
CA CYS A 392 7.10 13.20 -3.04
C CYS A 392 8.55 13.45 -2.65
N ASP A 393 8.92 12.99 -1.45
CA ASP A 393 10.28 13.08 -0.93
C ASP A 393 10.95 11.70 -0.90
N TYR A 394 12.23 11.66 -1.24
CA TYR A 394 13.03 10.43 -1.25
C TYR A 394 14.29 10.58 -0.41
N TYR A 395 14.55 9.61 0.46
CA TYR A 395 15.68 9.63 1.39
C TYR A 395 16.38 8.27 1.38
N ASP A 396 17.67 8.26 1.00
CA ASP A 396 18.51 7.06 1.00
C ASP A 396 17.87 5.88 0.24
N CYS A 397 17.23 6.15 -0.90
CA CYS A 397 16.68 5.12 -1.79
C CYS A 397 17.73 4.70 -2.80
N TYR A 398 17.77 3.40 -3.15
CA TYR A 398 18.85 2.83 -3.97
C TYR A 398 18.33 2.01 -5.16
N PRO A 399 18.82 2.27 -6.39
CA PRO A 399 19.86 3.26 -6.74
C PRO A 399 19.38 4.72 -6.65
N GLU A 400 20.34 5.62 -6.40
CA GLU A 400 20.14 7.08 -6.33
C GLU A 400 19.93 7.67 -7.73
N GLY A 401 19.03 8.64 -7.85
CA GLY A 401 18.66 9.28 -9.12
C GLY A 401 17.67 8.48 -9.98
N GLU A 402 17.20 7.33 -9.48
CA GLU A 402 16.19 6.47 -10.11
C GLU A 402 15.04 6.14 -9.15
N GLU A 403 14.75 7.05 -8.21
CA GLU A 403 13.71 6.88 -7.20
C GLU A 403 12.31 6.82 -7.81
N LEU A 404 12.07 7.66 -8.81
CA LEU A 404 10.88 7.62 -9.63
C LEU A 404 11.26 7.22 -11.05
N LEU A 405 10.82 6.04 -11.47
CA LEU A 405 11.01 5.56 -12.82
C LEU A 405 9.68 5.47 -13.57
N GLN A 406 9.68 6.08 -14.75
CA GLN A 406 8.60 6.08 -15.73
C GLN A 406 8.78 4.96 -16.74
N TYR A 407 7.71 4.22 -17.06
CA TYR A 407 7.71 3.23 -18.14
C TYR A 407 6.69 3.60 -19.22
N ILE A 408 7.14 3.71 -20.47
CA ILE A 408 6.31 4.00 -21.64
C ILE A 408 6.36 2.80 -22.60
N GLY A 409 5.29 1.98 -22.62
CA GLY A 409 5.25 0.72 -23.39
C GLY A 409 3.90 0.32 -23.99
N ASP A 410 2.78 0.92 -23.56
CA ASP A 410 1.43 0.44 -23.94
C ASP A 410 0.91 1.01 -25.27
N LEU A 411 1.74 1.74 -26.02
CA LEU A 411 1.38 2.34 -27.31
C LEU A 411 2.10 1.64 -28.46
N SER A 412 1.47 1.61 -29.65
CA SER A 412 2.11 1.08 -30.85
C SER A 412 3.25 1.96 -31.38
N GLU A 413 3.07 3.29 -31.32
CA GLU A 413 4.06 4.32 -31.68
C GLU A 413 3.66 5.62 -30.96
N LYS A 414 4.65 6.45 -30.62
CA LYS A 414 4.39 7.84 -30.17
C LYS A 414 4.89 8.83 -31.21
N ILE A 415 3.98 9.64 -31.73
CA ILE A 415 4.27 10.69 -32.71
C ILE A 415 4.38 12.03 -32.00
N ILE A 416 5.52 12.71 -32.18
CA ILE A 416 5.82 14.01 -31.59
C ILE A 416 5.76 15.07 -32.70
N THR A 417 4.74 15.93 -32.66
CA THR A 417 4.53 17.04 -33.61
C THR A 417 4.78 18.42 -33.00
N LYS A 418 4.92 18.48 -31.67
CA LYS A 418 5.22 19.67 -30.86
C LYS A 418 6.37 19.35 -29.91
N GLU A 419 6.62 20.22 -28.95
CA GLU A 419 7.60 19.96 -27.89
C GLU A 419 7.16 18.83 -26.96
N TYR A 420 8.09 17.92 -26.67
CA TYR A 420 7.95 16.83 -25.71
C TYR A 420 9.24 16.68 -24.92
N THR A 421 9.14 16.69 -23.60
CA THR A 421 10.30 16.68 -22.70
C THR A 421 10.26 15.47 -21.78
N ILE A 422 11.35 14.69 -21.79
CA ILE A 422 11.63 13.60 -20.85
C ILE A 422 12.61 14.14 -19.81
N LYS A 423 12.16 14.19 -18.55
CA LYS A 423 12.94 14.72 -17.40
C LYS A 423 12.91 13.82 -16.17
N VAL A 424 12.34 12.64 -16.31
CA VAL A 424 12.23 11.60 -15.29
C VAL A 424 12.97 10.38 -15.82
N PRO A 425 13.69 9.62 -15.00
CA PRO A 425 14.24 8.33 -15.41
C PRO A 425 13.19 7.50 -16.14
N THR A 426 13.47 7.08 -17.37
CA THR A 426 12.44 6.53 -18.26
C THR A 426 12.91 5.27 -18.98
N ILE A 427 12.08 4.22 -18.96
CA ILE A 427 12.17 3.10 -19.91
C ILE A 427 11.25 3.39 -21.10
N LEU A 428 11.86 3.49 -22.28
CA LEU A 428 11.17 3.64 -23.57
C LEU A 428 11.07 2.28 -24.26
N ASP A 429 9.86 1.72 -24.25
CA ASP A 429 9.50 0.43 -24.85
C ASP A 429 8.53 0.61 -26.02
N ILE A 430 8.57 1.77 -26.68
CA ILE A 430 7.79 2.08 -27.87
C ILE A 430 8.64 2.78 -28.91
N PRO A 431 8.36 2.60 -30.21
CA PRO A 431 8.91 3.47 -31.25
C PRO A 431 8.45 4.90 -31.05
N ILE A 432 9.38 5.85 -31.19
CA ILE A 432 9.07 7.28 -31.16
C ILE A 432 9.43 7.90 -32.50
N ARG A 433 8.49 8.65 -33.06
CA ARG A 433 8.69 9.41 -34.30
C ARG A 433 8.49 10.90 -34.04
N VAL A 434 9.58 11.66 -34.15
CA VAL A 434 9.55 13.13 -34.09
C VAL A 434 9.40 13.66 -35.51
N LYS A 435 8.30 14.37 -35.77
CA LYS A 435 8.03 14.99 -37.07
C LYS A 435 8.81 16.29 -37.24
N GLU A 436 8.84 16.81 -38.47
CA GLU A 436 9.60 18.01 -38.84
C GLU A 436 9.41 19.19 -37.85
N LEU A 437 8.18 19.48 -37.42
CA LEU A 437 7.91 20.56 -36.45
C LEU A 437 8.11 20.15 -34.98
N GLY A 438 8.22 18.85 -34.70
CA GLY A 438 8.40 18.30 -33.37
C GLY A 438 9.76 18.62 -32.76
N ILE A 439 9.79 18.63 -31.43
CA ILE A 439 10.99 18.84 -30.62
C ILE A 439 10.97 17.80 -29.52
N ILE A 440 12.02 17.01 -29.39
CA ILE A 440 12.20 16.10 -28.26
C ILE A 440 13.38 16.57 -27.41
N ASN A 441 13.12 16.76 -26.13
CA ASN A 441 14.12 17.12 -25.13
C ASN A 441 14.30 15.96 -24.15
N ILE A 442 15.54 15.56 -23.87
CA ILE A 442 15.89 14.61 -22.80
C ILE A 442 16.85 15.34 -21.87
N LEU A 443 16.40 15.60 -20.64
CA LEU A 443 17.06 16.55 -19.73
C LEU A 443 17.22 15.92 -18.34
N ASP A 444 18.43 15.97 -17.79
CA ASP A 444 18.73 15.68 -16.37
C ASP A 444 18.20 14.30 -15.90
N CYS A 445 18.26 13.29 -16.76
CA CYS A 445 17.70 11.97 -16.45
C CYS A 445 18.40 10.80 -17.18
N VAL A 446 18.11 9.59 -16.71
CA VAL A 446 18.51 8.34 -17.36
C VAL A 446 17.38 7.84 -18.27
N VAL A 447 17.69 7.46 -19.50
CA VAL A 447 16.74 6.85 -20.44
C VAL A 447 17.24 5.49 -20.89
N TYR A 448 16.47 4.45 -20.57
CA TYR A 448 16.67 3.10 -21.04
C TYR A 448 15.86 2.88 -22.31
N MET A 449 16.54 2.59 -23.43
CA MET A 449 15.93 2.51 -24.74
C MET A 449 15.86 1.07 -25.23
N LYS A 450 14.65 0.50 -25.26
CA LYS A 450 14.38 -0.79 -25.90
C LYS A 450 14.05 -0.66 -27.39
N GLN A 451 13.60 0.52 -27.80
CA GLN A 451 13.26 0.89 -29.18
C GLN A 451 14.01 2.17 -29.58
N ASN A 452 14.11 2.43 -30.89
CA ASN A 452 14.79 3.61 -31.41
C ASN A 452 13.88 4.84 -31.48
N ILE A 453 14.50 6.02 -31.54
CA ILE A 453 13.84 7.29 -31.84
C ILE A 453 14.20 7.68 -33.28
N ILE A 454 13.18 7.87 -34.12
CA ILE A 454 13.31 8.42 -35.46
C ILE A 454 12.93 9.90 -35.41
N CYS A 455 13.82 10.79 -35.86
CA CYS A 455 13.62 12.22 -35.74
C CYS A 455 13.82 12.94 -37.08
N GLU A 456 12.78 13.63 -37.53
CA GLU A 456 12.78 14.62 -38.63
C GLU A 456 12.85 16.06 -38.05
N GLY A 457 12.60 16.21 -36.74
CA GLY A 457 12.49 17.49 -36.05
C GLY A 457 13.78 17.94 -35.35
N LEU A 458 13.66 18.40 -34.10
CA LEU A 458 14.78 18.80 -33.25
C LEU A 458 15.00 17.77 -32.14
N LEU A 459 16.25 17.37 -31.93
CA LEU A 459 16.68 16.53 -30.80
C LEU A 459 17.61 17.33 -29.88
N ASN A 460 17.24 17.45 -28.61
CA ASN A 460 18.08 18.06 -27.58
C ASN A 460 18.29 17.06 -26.44
N ILE A 461 19.54 16.76 -26.10
CA ILE A 461 19.91 15.90 -24.97
C ILE A 461 20.89 16.66 -24.10
N LYS A 462 20.60 16.81 -22.81
CA LYS A 462 21.44 17.58 -21.89
C LYS A 462 21.52 16.92 -20.51
N ASN A 463 22.74 16.76 -20.00
CA ASN A 463 22.99 16.18 -18.67
C ASN A 463 22.27 14.84 -18.45
N SER A 464 22.20 14.01 -19.49
CA SER A 464 21.42 12.79 -19.49
C SER A 464 22.27 11.57 -19.82
N LYS A 465 21.81 10.40 -19.37
CA LYS A 465 22.41 9.11 -19.69
C LYS A 465 21.43 8.30 -20.53
N ILE A 466 21.83 7.89 -21.73
CA ILE A 466 21.06 7.02 -22.60
C ILE A 466 21.70 5.64 -22.61
N VAL A 467 20.90 4.60 -22.37
CA VAL A 467 21.37 3.21 -22.27
C VAL A 467 20.53 2.33 -23.15
N ALA A 468 21.16 1.56 -24.04
CA ALA A 468 20.48 0.50 -24.76
C ALA A 468 20.03 -0.60 -23.78
N LEU A 469 18.80 -1.07 -23.92
CA LEU A 469 18.26 -2.15 -23.09
C LEU A 469 17.58 -3.16 -24.00
N ASN A 470 18.23 -4.29 -24.30
CA ASN A 470 17.72 -5.29 -25.23
C ASN A 470 17.27 -4.69 -26.59
N ASN A 471 17.96 -3.67 -27.08
CA ASN A 471 17.56 -2.92 -28.26
C ASN A 471 18.01 -3.61 -29.55
N LYS A 472 17.05 -3.95 -30.41
CA LYS A 472 17.35 -4.68 -31.65
C LYS A 472 17.68 -3.76 -32.82
N SER A 473 17.36 -2.47 -32.74
CA SER A 473 17.62 -1.49 -33.80
C SER A 473 19.10 -1.32 -34.08
N GLU A 474 19.42 -0.85 -35.28
CA GLU A 474 20.80 -0.58 -35.69
C GLU A 474 21.41 0.60 -34.94
N TYR A 475 20.59 1.63 -34.68
CA TYR A 475 20.96 2.82 -33.90
C TYR A 475 19.86 3.17 -32.90
N LEU A 476 20.24 3.70 -31.73
CA LEU A 476 19.29 4.26 -30.75
C LEU A 476 18.54 5.48 -31.32
N PHE A 477 19.24 6.34 -32.06
CA PHE A 477 18.66 7.51 -32.71
C PHE A 477 18.92 7.50 -34.21
N VAL A 478 17.86 7.76 -34.98
CA VAL A 478 17.91 7.89 -36.44
C VAL A 478 17.42 9.28 -36.83
N LEU A 479 18.34 10.10 -37.31
CA LEU A 479 18.16 11.49 -37.71
C LEU A 479 18.50 11.61 -39.21
N ASP A 480 17.47 11.59 -40.07
CA ASP A 480 17.62 11.83 -41.51
C ASP A 480 17.08 13.21 -41.85
N ARG A 481 17.97 14.12 -42.25
CA ARG A 481 17.67 15.51 -42.61
C ARG A 481 16.86 16.23 -41.52
N SER A 482 17.16 15.93 -40.25
CA SER A 482 16.53 16.59 -39.11
C SER A 482 16.95 18.05 -39.04
N ARG A 483 16.10 18.89 -38.42
CA ARG A 483 16.38 20.33 -38.30
C ARG A 483 17.66 20.62 -37.53
N ASN A 484 17.93 19.88 -36.46
CA ASN A 484 19.13 20.02 -35.63
C ASN A 484 19.26 18.86 -34.62
N CYS A 485 20.49 18.61 -34.17
CA CYS A 485 20.79 17.71 -33.07
C CYS A 485 21.78 18.39 -32.10
N ILE A 486 21.37 18.56 -30.84
CA ILE A 486 22.19 19.17 -29.79
C ILE A 486 22.37 18.18 -28.65
N ILE A 487 23.62 17.86 -28.32
CA ILE A 487 23.98 16.95 -27.24
C ILE A 487 25.04 17.63 -26.36
N ASP A 488 24.77 17.72 -25.07
CA ASP A 488 25.65 18.42 -24.12
C ASP A 488 25.74 17.69 -22.77
N HIS A 489 26.96 17.54 -22.23
CA HIS A 489 27.22 16.88 -20.94
C HIS A 489 26.52 15.52 -20.76
N SER A 490 26.42 14.70 -21.81
CA SER A 490 25.59 13.50 -21.81
C SER A 490 26.38 12.22 -22.07
N LYS A 491 25.83 11.09 -21.63
CA LYS A 491 26.45 9.77 -21.79
C LYS A 491 25.54 8.88 -22.62
N PHE A 492 26.10 8.16 -23.58
CA PHE A 492 25.43 7.17 -24.40
C PHE A 492 26.15 5.84 -24.25
N ASP A 493 25.41 4.80 -23.92
CA ASP A 493 25.92 3.44 -23.78
C ASP A 493 25.13 2.50 -24.68
N GLY A 494 25.80 1.96 -25.70
CA GLY A 494 25.21 1.01 -26.62
C GLY A 494 25.05 -0.38 -26.00
N ASN A 495 25.59 -0.59 -24.79
CA ASN A 495 25.57 -1.84 -24.03
C ASN A 495 26.08 -3.06 -24.82
N GLY A 496 26.87 -2.85 -25.88
CA GLY A 496 27.29 -3.93 -26.77
C GLY A 496 26.18 -4.48 -27.66
N GLU A 497 25.07 -3.76 -27.83
CA GLU A 497 23.88 -4.24 -28.55
C GLU A 497 23.58 -3.47 -29.85
N THR A 498 23.95 -2.19 -29.92
CA THR A 498 23.50 -1.27 -30.99
C THR A 498 24.49 -0.14 -31.26
N GLY A 499 24.32 0.57 -32.38
CA GLY A 499 24.93 1.88 -32.63
C GLY A 499 24.18 2.99 -31.87
N LEU A 500 24.74 4.19 -31.82
CA LEU A 500 24.17 5.26 -30.98
C LEU A 500 23.38 6.25 -31.82
N LEU A 501 24.03 6.96 -32.75
CA LEU A 501 23.37 7.97 -33.58
C LEU A 501 23.68 7.81 -35.07
N TRP A 502 22.64 7.79 -35.88
CA TRP A 502 22.72 8.00 -37.32
C TRP A 502 22.21 9.42 -37.63
N THR A 503 23.03 10.30 -38.19
CA THR A 503 22.76 11.75 -38.33
C THR A 503 22.87 12.29 -39.75
N ARG A 504 22.41 11.51 -40.73
CA ARG A 504 22.48 11.85 -42.16
C ARG A 504 21.88 13.21 -42.47
N GLY A 505 22.64 14.07 -43.15
CA GLY A 505 22.16 15.38 -43.60
C GLY A 505 21.71 16.32 -42.47
N THR A 506 22.09 16.01 -41.24
CA THR A 506 21.67 16.73 -40.03
C THR A 506 22.87 17.47 -39.45
N LYS A 507 22.67 18.75 -39.11
CA LYS A 507 23.67 19.51 -38.33
C LYS A 507 23.66 19.01 -36.90
N THR A 508 24.83 18.60 -36.43
CA THR A 508 24.99 17.99 -35.10
C THR A 508 26.01 18.77 -34.28
N TYR A 509 25.60 19.22 -33.10
CA TYR A 509 26.47 19.82 -32.10
C TYR A 509 26.57 18.87 -30.91
N VAL A 510 27.80 18.44 -30.58
CA VAL A 510 28.07 17.57 -29.43
C VAL A 510 29.17 18.18 -28.58
N ASN A 511 28.91 18.36 -27.29
CA ASN A 511 29.88 18.90 -26.36
C ASN A 511 29.95 18.10 -25.06
N LYS A 512 31.16 17.90 -24.53
CA LYS A 512 31.41 17.31 -23.21
C LYS A 512 30.66 15.99 -22.95
N SER A 513 30.58 15.13 -23.97
CA SER A 513 29.75 13.92 -23.94
C SER A 513 30.55 12.64 -24.12
N ILE A 514 30.03 11.53 -23.63
CA ILE A 514 30.70 10.23 -23.61
C ILE A 514 29.86 9.21 -24.41
N PHE A 515 30.50 8.48 -25.32
CA PHE A 515 29.90 7.46 -26.16
C PHE A 515 30.61 6.13 -25.94
N LEU A 516 29.88 5.11 -25.48
CA LEU A 516 30.42 3.83 -25.07
C LEU A 516 29.80 2.66 -25.82
N ASN A 517 30.61 1.61 -26.01
CA ASN A 517 30.16 0.23 -26.27
C ASN A 517 29.20 0.08 -27.48
N SER A 518 29.48 0.77 -28.58
CA SER A 518 28.70 0.65 -29.81
C SER A 518 29.20 -0.50 -30.70
N VAL A 519 28.31 -1.32 -31.28
CA VAL A 519 28.73 -2.53 -32.05
C VAL A 519 28.08 -2.75 -33.41
N LYS A 520 26.89 -2.20 -33.70
CA LYS A 520 26.19 -2.41 -35.00
C LYS A 520 26.54 -1.36 -36.05
N GLY A 521 27.12 -0.26 -35.62
CA GLY A 521 27.52 0.85 -36.46
C GLY A 521 28.42 1.79 -35.67
N ARG A 522 28.76 2.93 -36.28
CA ARG A 522 29.56 3.94 -35.60
C ARG A 522 28.81 4.53 -34.42
N ALA A 523 29.53 5.04 -33.41
CA ALA A 523 28.87 5.78 -32.34
C ALA A 523 28.10 6.99 -32.88
N ILE A 524 28.70 7.76 -33.79
CA ILE A 524 28.01 8.78 -34.58
C ILE A 524 28.29 8.55 -36.06
N TYR A 525 27.25 8.34 -36.86
CA TYR A 525 27.35 7.98 -38.27
C TYR A 525 26.77 9.06 -39.20
N ASP A 526 27.47 9.32 -40.31
CA ASP A 526 27.06 10.15 -41.47
C ASP A 526 26.64 11.58 -41.10
N SER A 527 27.34 12.22 -40.16
CA SER A 527 26.98 13.58 -39.74
C SER A 527 27.39 14.64 -40.76
N TYR A 528 26.53 15.63 -41.02
CA TYR A 528 26.78 16.73 -41.97
C TYR A 528 27.39 17.96 -41.27
N GLU A 529 28.66 18.25 -41.55
CA GLU A 529 29.42 19.38 -40.95
C GLU A 529 29.24 19.54 -39.42
N PRO A 530 29.43 18.48 -38.60
CA PRO A 530 29.21 18.54 -37.16
C PRO A 530 30.24 19.42 -36.43
N GLU A 531 29.86 19.90 -35.25
CA GLU A 531 30.79 20.43 -34.25
C GLU A 531 30.83 19.49 -33.04
N ILE A 532 31.94 18.77 -32.86
CA ILE A 532 32.12 17.80 -31.77
C ILE A 532 33.29 18.26 -30.91
N LYS A 533 33.05 18.52 -29.63
CA LYS A 533 34.02 19.14 -28.73
C LYS A 533 34.08 18.43 -27.38
N HIS A 534 35.27 18.22 -26.83
CA HIS A 534 35.45 17.70 -25.46
C HIS A 534 34.77 16.33 -25.21
N CYS A 535 34.70 15.47 -26.23
CA CYS A 535 33.97 14.21 -26.15
C CYS A 535 34.89 13.00 -26.02
N ILE A 536 34.39 11.93 -25.40
CA ILE A 536 35.09 10.65 -25.29
C ILE A 536 34.29 9.59 -26.05
N PHE A 537 34.97 8.87 -26.92
CA PHE A 537 34.46 7.68 -27.60
C PHE A 537 35.28 6.48 -27.13
N SER A 538 34.64 5.48 -26.54
CA SER A 538 35.33 4.33 -25.97
C SER A 538 34.66 3.01 -26.31
N ASN A 539 35.48 2.03 -26.69
CA ASN A 539 35.04 0.67 -27.05
C ASN A 539 33.96 0.67 -28.17
N CYS A 540 34.17 1.47 -29.22
CA CYS A 540 33.30 1.51 -30.39
C CYS A 540 33.80 0.50 -31.44
N MET A 541 33.08 -0.61 -31.64
CA MET A 541 33.58 -1.80 -32.39
C MET A 541 33.35 -1.76 -33.90
N ASN A 542 32.53 -0.82 -34.40
CA ASN A 542 32.34 -0.53 -35.83
C ASN A 542 32.64 0.95 -36.12
N GLY A 543 33.66 1.49 -35.45
CA GLY A 543 34.15 2.85 -35.55
C GLY A 543 33.47 3.81 -34.58
N ALA A 544 34.13 4.92 -34.25
CA ALA A 544 33.54 5.94 -33.38
C ALA A 544 32.76 7.00 -34.16
N LEU A 545 33.39 7.69 -35.11
CA LEU A 545 32.76 8.83 -35.80
C LEU A 545 32.87 8.69 -37.33
N SER A 546 31.77 8.90 -38.05
CA SER A 546 31.76 9.10 -39.50
C SER A 546 31.07 10.41 -39.85
N THR A 547 31.73 11.23 -40.67
CA THR A 547 31.22 12.54 -41.07
C THR A 547 31.75 12.98 -42.43
N ASN A 548 31.02 13.87 -43.10
CA ASN A 548 31.43 14.39 -44.38
C ASN A 548 32.35 15.63 -44.31
N ALA A 549 32.45 16.27 -43.14
CA ALA A 549 33.12 17.55 -42.93
C ALA A 549 33.11 17.90 -41.43
N GLY A 550 33.28 19.17 -41.06
CA GLY A 550 33.03 19.66 -39.70
C GLY A 550 34.29 19.85 -38.84
N LYS A 551 34.07 20.09 -37.55
CA LYS A 551 35.10 20.45 -36.56
C LYS A 551 35.05 19.50 -35.38
N ILE A 552 36.12 18.74 -35.19
CA ILE A 552 36.29 17.79 -34.09
C ILE A 552 37.46 18.29 -33.24
N ASN A 553 37.19 18.69 -31.99
CA ASN A 553 38.18 19.34 -31.13
C ASN A 553 38.24 18.73 -29.74
N ASN A 554 39.44 18.56 -29.18
CA ASN A 554 39.62 18.14 -27.79
C ASN A 554 38.90 16.83 -27.45
N CYS A 555 38.89 15.86 -28.39
CA CYS A 555 38.20 14.58 -28.22
C CYS A 555 39.17 13.43 -27.98
N SER A 556 38.74 12.42 -27.23
CA SER A 556 39.49 11.19 -27.00
C SER A 556 38.77 10.00 -27.63
N PHE A 557 39.52 9.17 -28.35
CA PHE A 557 39.05 7.94 -29.00
C PHE A 557 39.87 6.78 -28.45
N ILE A 558 39.21 5.85 -27.77
CA ILE A 558 39.86 4.83 -26.95
C ILE A 558 39.32 3.46 -27.32
N ASN A 559 40.21 2.53 -27.66
CA ASN A 559 39.86 1.14 -28.01
C ASN A 559 38.79 1.04 -29.13
N CYS A 560 38.80 1.96 -30.09
CA CYS A 560 37.87 1.91 -31.21
C CYS A 560 38.37 0.93 -32.28
N ARG A 561 37.46 0.22 -32.95
CA ARG A 561 37.77 -0.72 -34.03
C ARG A 561 36.85 -0.51 -35.22
N ASP A 562 37.37 -0.60 -36.44
CA ASP A 562 36.55 -0.65 -37.66
C ASP A 562 37.37 -1.22 -38.84
N LYS A 563 36.79 -1.27 -40.04
CA LYS A 563 37.51 -1.60 -41.28
C LYS A 563 38.47 -0.48 -41.72
N SER A 564 38.07 0.77 -41.52
CA SER A 564 38.83 1.96 -41.92
C SER A 564 38.54 3.10 -40.94
N GLY A 565 39.53 3.87 -40.50
CA GLY A 565 39.27 5.06 -39.67
C GLY A 565 38.59 4.73 -38.35
N ALA A 566 39.19 3.87 -37.50
CA ALA A 566 38.50 3.32 -36.33
C ALA A 566 38.06 4.40 -35.33
N GLY A 567 38.85 5.45 -35.16
CA GLY A 567 38.42 6.66 -34.44
C GLY A 567 37.50 7.51 -35.32
N ILE A 568 38.03 8.04 -36.42
CA ILE A 568 37.33 8.97 -37.30
C ILE A 568 37.43 8.51 -38.75
N LEU A 569 36.30 8.49 -39.45
CA LEU A 569 36.23 8.44 -40.90
C LEU A 569 35.64 9.76 -41.39
N ILE A 570 36.42 10.53 -42.16
CA ILE A 570 35.98 11.84 -42.67
C ILE A 570 36.07 11.89 -44.20
N TYR A 571 34.99 12.23 -44.89
CA TYR A 571 34.94 12.24 -46.36
C TYR A 571 34.31 13.51 -46.92
N GLY A 572 35.06 14.32 -47.66
CA GLY A 572 34.50 15.52 -48.27
C GLY A 572 35.54 16.60 -48.51
N LYS A 573 35.10 17.84 -48.70
CA LYS A 573 36.00 18.90 -49.17
C LYS A 573 36.67 19.71 -48.05
N ARG A 574 36.14 19.70 -46.83
CA ARG A 574 36.59 20.56 -45.71
C ARG A 574 36.36 19.87 -44.37
N GLY A 575 37.34 19.85 -43.48
CA GLY A 575 37.19 19.37 -42.11
C GLY A 575 38.40 19.71 -41.25
N GLU A 576 38.21 19.80 -39.95
CA GLU A 576 39.24 20.11 -38.95
C GLU A 576 39.17 19.12 -37.80
N ILE A 577 40.29 18.46 -37.51
CA ILE A 577 40.49 17.59 -36.37
C ILE A 577 41.64 18.18 -35.57
N ASN A 578 41.37 18.67 -34.37
CA ASN A 578 42.34 19.42 -33.60
C ASN A 578 42.41 18.97 -32.14
N SER A 579 43.63 18.83 -31.62
CA SER A 579 43.87 18.52 -30.20
C SER A 579 43.17 17.22 -29.74
N CYS A 580 43.10 16.20 -30.61
CA CYS A 580 42.45 14.92 -30.32
C CYS A 580 43.45 13.84 -29.92
N GLN A 581 43.03 12.93 -29.05
CA GLN A 581 43.82 11.78 -28.60
C GLN A 581 43.22 10.48 -29.11
N PHE A 582 44.06 9.62 -29.70
CA PHE A 582 43.69 8.30 -30.18
C PHE A 582 44.54 7.25 -29.47
N ILE A 583 43.90 6.35 -28.73
CA ILE A 583 44.55 5.27 -27.99
C ILE A 583 43.95 3.94 -28.44
N ARG A 584 44.79 3.02 -28.92
CA ARG A 584 44.39 1.68 -29.38
C ARG A 584 43.22 1.71 -30.38
N CYS A 585 43.27 2.64 -31.33
CA CYS A 585 42.34 2.65 -32.46
C CYS A 585 42.87 1.72 -33.56
N ILE A 586 42.13 0.64 -33.85
CA ILE A 586 42.59 -0.46 -34.71
C ILE A 586 41.66 -0.59 -35.92
N SER A 587 42.19 -0.42 -37.13
CA SER A 587 41.48 -0.68 -38.37
C SER A 587 42.05 -1.85 -39.19
N GLU A 588 41.20 -2.52 -39.97
CA GLU A 588 41.59 -3.67 -40.79
C GLU A 588 42.35 -3.28 -42.06
N TYR A 589 41.95 -2.20 -42.74
CA TYR A 589 42.45 -1.85 -44.08
C TYR A 589 43.28 -0.56 -44.10
N SER A 590 42.76 0.54 -43.55
CA SER A 590 43.35 1.87 -43.71
C SER A 590 43.01 2.82 -42.57
N GLY A 591 43.88 3.82 -42.34
CA GLY A 591 43.62 4.91 -41.41
C GLY A 591 43.36 4.46 -39.97
N GLY A 592 44.32 3.80 -39.30
CA GLY A 592 44.11 3.13 -38.02
C GLY A 592 43.27 3.93 -37.03
N ALA A 593 43.67 5.17 -36.79
CA ALA A 593 42.89 6.14 -36.01
C ALA A 593 41.97 7.01 -36.87
N ILE A 594 42.50 7.59 -37.95
CA ILE A 594 41.79 8.50 -38.85
C ILE A 594 41.96 8.01 -40.28
N ASP A 595 40.85 7.87 -41.00
CA ASP A 595 40.84 7.70 -42.45
C ASP A 595 40.10 8.88 -43.09
N GLN A 596 40.69 9.48 -44.12
CA GLN A 596 40.17 10.68 -44.74
C GLN A 596 40.15 10.61 -46.27
N SER A 597 39.17 11.26 -46.88
CA SER A 597 39.15 11.49 -48.33
C SER A 597 38.85 12.96 -48.64
N GLY A 598 39.91 13.68 -49.04
CA GLY A 598 39.87 15.11 -49.31
C GLY A 598 40.97 15.88 -48.57
N TYR A 599 40.89 17.21 -48.59
CA TYR A 599 41.83 18.06 -47.86
C TYR A 599 41.24 18.45 -46.51
N HIS A 600 41.68 17.78 -45.44
CA HIS A 600 41.28 18.10 -44.07
C HIS A 600 42.51 18.52 -43.24
N ARG A 601 42.28 19.36 -42.24
CA ARG A 601 43.33 19.86 -41.35
C ARG A 601 43.35 19.01 -40.09
N ILE A 602 44.45 18.30 -39.86
CA ILE A 602 44.70 17.54 -38.63
C ILE A 602 45.83 18.24 -37.88
N THR A 603 45.56 18.77 -36.69
CA THR A 603 46.55 19.50 -35.87
C THR A 603 46.54 19.05 -34.42
N ASP A 604 47.70 19.08 -33.78
CA ASP A 604 47.88 18.84 -32.33
C ASP A 604 47.29 17.51 -31.83
N CYS A 605 47.19 16.49 -32.67
CA CYS A 605 46.62 15.17 -32.31
C CYS A 605 47.70 14.18 -31.87
N THR A 606 47.36 13.28 -30.94
CA THR A 606 48.24 12.22 -30.43
C THR A 606 47.72 10.83 -30.78
N PHE A 607 48.62 9.91 -31.08
CA PHE A 607 48.31 8.55 -31.51
C PHE A 607 49.16 7.55 -30.72
N GLU A 608 48.50 6.70 -29.96
CA GLU A 608 49.11 5.69 -29.10
C GLU A 608 48.54 4.31 -29.46
N GLU A 609 49.42 3.35 -29.78
CA GLU A 609 49.03 1.96 -30.07
C GLU A 609 47.96 1.79 -31.17
N CYS A 610 47.88 2.72 -32.13
CA CYS A 610 46.91 2.67 -33.23
C CYS A 610 47.46 1.89 -34.42
N THR A 611 46.66 1.03 -35.05
CA THR A 611 47.09 0.19 -36.18
C THR A 611 46.08 0.19 -37.32
N PRO A 612 46.49 0.26 -38.60
CA PRO A 612 47.84 0.60 -39.07
C PRO A 612 48.24 2.03 -38.66
N ASN A 613 49.55 2.29 -38.53
CA ASN A 613 50.13 3.58 -38.09
C ASN A 613 49.83 4.78 -39.02
N ASN A 614 49.00 4.60 -40.06
CA ASN A 614 48.81 5.57 -41.11
C ASN A 614 47.73 6.57 -40.71
N ILE A 615 48.13 7.84 -40.55
CA ILE A 615 47.28 9.00 -40.79
C ILE A 615 47.41 9.24 -42.30
N ASN A 616 46.41 8.84 -43.10
CA ASN A 616 46.36 9.28 -44.49
C ASN A 616 45.57 10.58 -44.55
#